data_AF-A0A4Q3UKL4-F1
#
_entry.id   AF-A0A4Q3UKL4-F1
#
_cell.length_a   1.000
_cell.length_b   1.000
_cell.length_c   1.000
_cell.angle_alpha   90.00
_cell.angle_beta   90.00
_cell.angle_gamma   90.00
#
_symmetry.space_group_name_H-M   'P 1'
#
loop_
_entity.id
_entity.type
_entity.pdbx_description
1 polymer ?
#
loop_
_entity_poly.entity_id
_entity_poly.type
_entity_poly.pdbx_seq_one_letter_code
_entity_poly.pdbx_strand_id
1 'polypeptide(L)'
;MPFRRLYWITEHVHADGSTQASGIYTSAYDLIERGLPRHTEGLRLSIVKVDSDSDPLGIYASPAFEGLAEDLLGYTATDEITEDQRKGLLDALRARYEQAV
;
A
#
# COMPACT_ATOMS: atom_id res chain seq x y z
N MET A 1 7.52 4.89 23.54
CA MET A 1 7.98 4.83 22.13
C MET A 1 7.04 5.70 21.32
N PRO A 2 7.52 6.62 20.45
CA PRO A 2 6.59 7.43 19.67
C PRO A 2 5.80 6.50 18.74
N PHE A 3 4.49 6.68 18.73
CA PHE A 3 3.54 5.89 17.96
C PHE A 3 3.76 6.22 16.47
N ARG A 4 4.57 5.43 15.77
CA ARG A 4 4.86 5.63 14.33
C ARG A 4 3.73 4.97 13.54
N ARG A 5 2.78 5.76 13.04
CA ARG A 5 1.71 5.26 12.17
C ARG A 5 2.15 5.33 10.72
N LEU A 6 2.06 4.20 10.02
CA LEU A 6 2.16 4.13 8.57
C LEU A 6 0.88 4.66 7.94
N TYR A 7 1.05 5.47 6.92
CA TYR A 7 -0.02 5.98 6.08
C TYR A 7 0.15 5.40 4.69
N TRP A 8 -0.97 5.04 4.08
CA TRP A 8 -1.03 4.36 2.80
C TRP A 8 -1.73 5.30 1.84
N ILE A 9 -1.01 5.71 0.80
CA ILE A 9 -1.57 6.53 -0.26
C ILE A 9 -1.81 5.60 -1.44
N THR A 10 -3.05 5.55 -1.94
CA THR A 10 -3.36 4.89 -3.20
C THR A 10 -3.50 5.93 -4.29
N GLU A 11 -2.92 5.64 -5.45
CA GLU A 11 -2.92 6.51 -6.60
C GLU A 11 -3.23 5.69 -7.85
N HIS A 12 -3.91 6.30 -8.80
CA HIS A 12 -4.13 5.71 -10.11
C HIS A 12 -3.20 6.41 -11.11
N VAL A 13 -2.39 5.62 -11.79
CA VAL A 13 -1.46 6.01 -12.84
C VAL A 13 -2.15 5.77 -14.17
N HIS A 14 -2.46 6.85 -14.87
CA HIS A 14 -3.11 6.79 -16.17
C HIS A 14 -2.11 6.49 -17.29
N ALA A 15 -2.61 6.07 -18.45
CA ALA A 15 -1.79 5.72 -19.61
C ALA A 15 -0.94 6.89 -20.17
N ASP A 16 -1.33 8.13 -19.88
CA ASP A 16 -0.58 9.34 -20.25
C ASP A 16 0.54 9.70 -19.25
N GLY A 17 0.72 8.88 -18.21
CA GLY A 17 1.69 9.10 -17.14
C GLY A 17 1.23 10.06 -16.05
N SER A 18 0.02 10.62 -16.14
CA SER A 18 -0.56 11.41 -15.06
C SER A 18 -0.96 10.51 -13.89
N THR A 19 -0.89 11.07 -12.67
CA THR A 19 -1.21 10.32 -11.46
C THR A 19 -2.26 11.05 -10.63
N GLN A 20 -3.28 10.32 -10.21
CA GLN A 20 -4.35 10.86 -9.37
C GLN A 20 -4.39 10.12 -8.03
N ALA A 21 -4.18 10.84 -6.94
CA ALA A 21 -4.39 10.31 -5.60
C ALA A 21 -5.86 9.94 -5.40
N SER A 22 -6.10 8.68 -5.04
CA SER A 22 -7.41 8.07 -4.88
C SER A 22 -7.82 7.98 -3.41
N GLY A 23 -6.86 7.88 -2.49
CA GLY A 23 -7.15 7.87 -1.07
C GLY A 23 -5.90 7.85 -0.19
N ILE A 24 -6.11 8.20 1.09
CA ILE A 24 -5.10 8.09 2.15
C ILE A 24 -5.72 7.28 3.29
N TYR A 25 -5.03 6.24 3.74
CA TYR A 25 -5.50 5.31 4.76
C TYR A 25 -4.50 5.25 5.90
N THR A 26 -5.00 5.25 7.13
CA THR A 26 -4.16 5.27 8.35
C THR A 26 -3.85 3.89 8.92
N SER A 27 -4.37 2.84 8.26
CA SER A 27 -4.14 1.45 8.62
C SER A 27 -4.21 0.56 7.39
N ALA A 28 -3.50 -0.56 7.41
CA ALA A 28 -3.60 -1.57 6.35
C ALA A 28 -5.01 -2.18 6.26
N TYR A 29 -5.73 -2.26 7.39
CA TYR A 29 -7.11 -2.72 7.41
C TYR A 29 -8.04 -1.79 6.61
N ASP A 30 -7.95 -0.47 6.84
CA ASP A 30 -8.75 0.50 6.09
C ASP A 30 -8.42 0.49 4.59
N LEU A 31 -7.14 0.31 4.26
CA LEU A 31 -6.69 0.13 2.88
C LEU A 31 -7.35 -1.09 2.23
N ILE A 32 -7.35 -2.25 2.90
CA ILE A 32 -7.93 -3.50 2.36
C ILE A 32 -9.45 -3.36 2.14
N GLU A 33 -10.15 -2.80 3.11
CA GLU A 33 -11.62 -2.68 3.11
C GLU A 33 -12.12 -1.62 2.13
N ARG A 34 -11.41 -0.50 2.01
CA ARG A 34 -11.93 0.70 1.33
C ARG A 34 -11.02 1.27 0.26
N GLY A 35 -9.72 0.98 0.32
CA GLY A 35 -8.72 1.64 -0.51
C GLY A 35 -8.23 0.87 -1.72
N LEU A 36 -8.43 -0.44 -1.73
CA LEU A 36 -8.08 -1.26 -2.89
C LEU A 36 -9.22 -1.26 -3.92
N PRO A 37 -9.03 -0.67 -5.12
CA PRO A 37 -10.02 -0.67 -6.18
C PRO A 37 -10.31 -2.10 -6.67
N ARG A 38 -11.44 -2.28 -7.38
CA ARG A 38 -11.80 -3.58 -7.98
C ARG A 38 -10.82 -4.03 -9.06
N HIS A 39 -10.26 -3.08 -9.80
CA HIS A 39 -9.22 -3.31 -10.80
C HIS A 39 -7.94 -2.64 -10.32
N THR A 40 -6.83 -3.39 -10.33
CA THR A 40 -5.53 -2.90 -9.86
C THR A 40 -4.69 -2.30 -10.99
N GLU A 41 -5.20 -2.23 -12.23
CA GLU A 41 -4.50 -1.57 -13.33
C GLU A 41 -4.18 -0.11 -12.97
N GLY A 42 -2.91 0.27 -13.15
CA GLY A 42 -2.43 1.60 -12.81
C GLY A 42 -2.41 1.89 -11.32
N LEU A 43 -2.66 0.94 -10.42
CA LEU A 43 -2.61 1.20 -8.99
C LEU A 43 -1.17 1.38 -8.52
N ARG A 44 -0.90 2.52 -7.91
CA ARG A 44 0.34 2.80 -7.16
C ARG A 44 0.00 2.94 -5.68
N LEU A 45 0.75 2.24 -4.85
CA LEU A 45 0.69 2.29 -3.40
C LEU A 45 1.95 2.94 -2.87
N SER A 46 1.80 4.01 -2.11
CA SER A 46 2.91 4.70 -1.45
C SER A 46 2.75 4.58 0.06
N ILE A 47 3.80 4.14 0.75
CA ILE A 47 3.85 4.08 2.22
C ILE A 47 4.57 5.32 2.70
N VAL A 48 3.92 6.10 3.56
CA VAL A 48 4.50 7.32 4.12
C VAL A 48 4.38 7.32 5.64
N LYS A 49 5.23 8.11 6.28
CA LYS A 49 5.19 8.33 7.73
C LYS A 49 4.73 9.74 8.01
N VAL A 50 3.79 9.90 8.94
CA VAL A 50 3.37 11.23 9.39
C VAL A 50 4.53 11.91 10.13
N ASP A 51 4.66 13.21 9.87
CA ASP A 51 5.73 14.09 10.36
C ASP A 51 7.13 13.74 9.83
N SER A 52 7.20 13.18 8.62
CA SER A 52 8.44 12.99 7.90
C SER A 52 8.45 13.87 6.65
N ASP A 53 9.37 14.83 6.59
CA ASP A 53 9.68 15.59 5.36
C ASP A 53 10.47 14.76 4.34
N SER A 54 10.75 13.50 4.66
CA SER A 54 11.45 12.54 3.80
C SER A 54 10.55 12.02 2.67
N ASP A 55 11.20 11.50 1.63
CA ASP A 55 10.54 10.72 0.58
C ASP A 55 9.68 9.57 1.16
N PRO A 56 8.67 9.08 0.41
CA PRO A 56 7.90 7.90 0.80
C PRO A 56 8.81 6.74 1.20
N LEU A 57 8.42 6.02 2.25
CA LEU A 57 9.16 4.86 2.76
C LEU A 57 9.22 3.73 1.73
N GLY A 58 8.24 3.67 0.83
CA GLY A 58 8.25 2.81 -0.33
C GLY A 58 7.13 3.16 -1.31
N ILE A 59 7.36 2.87 -2.58
CA ILE A 59 6.41 3.10 -3.67
C ILE A 59 6.33 1.81 -4.49
N TYR A 60 5.13 1.26 -4.62
CA TYR A 60 4.89 -0.03 -5.24
C TYR A 60 3.79 0.10 -6.27
N ALA A 61 4.03 -0.37 -7.48
CA ALA A 61 3.07 -0.26 -8.57
C ALA A 61 2.58 -1.64 -8.99
N SER A 62 1.31 -1.69 -9.39
CA SER A 62 0.73 -2.81 -10.12
C SER A 62 1.53 -3.08 -11.41
N PRO A 63 1.59 -4.33 -11.89
CA PRO A 63 0.89 -5.50 -11.37
C PRO A 63 1.63 -6.24 -10.25
N ALA A 64 2.95 -6.09 -10.18
CA ALA A 64 3.80 -6.95 -9.37
C ALA A 64 3.99 -6.47 -7.93
N PHE A 65 3.80 -5.17 -7.66
CA PHE A 65 4.09 -4.55 -6.36
C PHE A 65 5.47 -4.99 -5.82
N GLU A 66 6.49 -4.98 -6.68
CA GLU A 66 7.82 -5.52 -6.39
C GLU A 66 8.41 -4.90 -5.13
N GLY A 67 8.99 -5.72 -4.26
CA GLY A 67 9.58 -5.28 -2.99
C GLY A 67 8.59 -5.08 -1.83
N LEU A 68 7.29 -4.93 -2.10
CA LEU A 68 6.29 -4.66 -1.05
C LEU A 68 6.32 -5.73 0.05
N ALA A 69 6.29 -7.02 -0.34
CA ALA A 69 6.24 -8.11 0.63
C ALA A 69 7.46 -8.13 1.56
N GLU A 70 8.64 -7.79 1.04
CA GLU A 70 9.88 -7.72 1.81
C GLU A 70 9.89 -6.52 2.75
N ASP A 71 9.49 -5.35 2.26
CA ASP A 71 9.45 -4.13 3.07
C ASP A 71 8.40 -4.22 4.20
N LEU A 72 7.27 -4.90 3.96
CA LEU A 72 6.28 -5.20 5.00
C LEU A 72 6.83 -6.04 6.15
N LEU A 73 7.85 -6.90 5.92
CA LEU A 73 8.51 -7.62 7.01
C LEU A 73 9.23 -6.67 7.96
N GLY A 74 9.87 -5.63 7.42
CA GLY A 74 10.52 -4.58 8.20
C GLY A 74 9.53 -3.87 9.12
N TYR A 75 8.36 -3.48 8.59
CA TYR A 75 7.32 -2.84 9.38
C TYR A 75 6.65 -3.78 10.40
N THR A 76 6.60 -5.08 10.10
CA THR A 76 6.11 -6.09 11.08
C THR A 76 7.08 -6.22 12.24
N ALA A 77 8.39 -6.22 11.96
CA ALA A 77 9.43 -6.33 13.00
C ALA A 77 9.46 -5.12 13.95
N THR A 78 8.91 -3.97 13.53
CA THR A 78 8.81 -2.76 14.34
C THR A 78 7.42 -2.52 14.95
N ASP A 79 6.51 -3.50 14.89
CA ASP A 79 5.11 -3.40 15.34
C ASP A 79 4.31 -2.25 14.69
N GLU A 80 4.71 -1.79 13.50
CA GLU A 80 4.00 -0.73 12.76
C GLU A 80 2.81 -1.30 11.95
N ILE A 81 2.85 -2.59 11.62
CA ILE A 81 1.77 -3.39 11.05
C ILE A 81 1.78 -4.77 11.72
N THR A 82 0.60 -5.37 11.94
CA THR A 82 0.55 -6.74 12.49
C THR A 82 0.81 -7.79 11.40
N GLU A 83 1.24 -8.98 11.81
CA GLU A 83 1.40 -10.14 10.91
C GLU A 83 0.10 -10.45 10.13
N ASP A 84 -1.05 -10.36 10.78
CA ASP A 84 -2.37 -10.60 10.17
C ASP A 84 -2.72 -9.51 9.15
N GLN A 85 -2.43 -8.24 9.46
CA GLN A 85 -2.63 -7.13 8.53
C GLN A 85 -1.71 -7.25 7.31
N ARG A 86 -0.45 -7.67 7.50
CA ARG A 86 0.49 -7.94 6.41
C ARG A 86 -0.06 -9.01 5.47
N LYS A 87 -0.42 -10.17 6.02
CA LYS A 87 -0.96 -11.30 5.24
C LYS A 87 -2.24 -10.90 4.52
N GLY A 88 -3.17 -10.28 5.24
CA GLY A 88 -4.42 -9.80 4.67
C GLY A 88 -4.23 -8.81 3.52
N LEU A 89 -3.25 -7.91 3.61
CA LEU A 89 -2.96 -6.96 2.53
C LEU A 89 -2.41 -7.65 1.29
N LEU A 90 -1.43 -8.54 1.47
CA LEU A 90 -0.82 -9.28 0.36
C LEU A 90 -1.85 -10.18 -0.33
N ASP A 91 -2.66 -10.89 0.44
CA ASP A 91 -3.73 -11.74 -0.09
C ASP A 91 -4.79 -10.90 -0.82
N ALA A 92 -5.17 -9.74 -0.26
CA ALA A 92 -6.13 -8.83 -0.87
C ALA A 92 -5.65 -8.21 -2.19
N LEU A 93 -4.36 -7.88 -2.29
CA LEU A 93 -3.74 -7.39 -3.52
C LEU A 93 -3.66 -8.50 -4.57
N ARG A 94 -3.22 -9.69 -4.16
CA ARG A 94 -3.13 -10.87 -5.04
C ARG A 94 -4.49 -11.28 -5.59
N ALA A 95 -5.51 -11.39 -4.74
CA ALA A 95 -6.85 -11.79 -5.16
C ALA A 95 -7.47 -10.81 -6.17
N ARG A 96 -7.23 -9.50 -6.01
CA ARG A 96 -7.72 -8.48 -6.95
C ARG A 96 -6.94 -8.45 -8.26
N TYR A 97 -5.66 -8.81 -8.23
CA TYR A 97 -4.87 -8.95 -9.44
C TYR A 97 -5.22 -10.23 -10.23
N GLU A 98 -5.36 -11.38 -9.56
CA GLU A 98 -5.76 -12.64 -10.21
C GLU A 98 -7.15 -12.55 -10.86
N GLN A 99 -8.00 -11.62 -10.43
CA GLN A 99 -9.31 -11.33 -11.04
C GLN A 99 -9.26 -10.35 -12.24
N ALA A 100 -8.11 -9.69 -12.47
CA ALA A 100 -7.93 -8.72 -13.55
C ALA A 100 -7.25 -9.32 -14.81
N VAL A 101 -6.78 -10.58 -14.72
CA VAL A 101 -6.19 -11.36 -15.83
C VAL A 101 -7.22 -12.32 -16.41
#